data_AF-A0A4S2RPP2-F1
#
_entry.id   AF-A0A4S2RPP2-F1
#
_cell.length_a   1.000
_cell.length_b   1.000
_cell.length_c   1.000
_cell.angle_alpha   90.00
_cell.angle_beta   90.00
_cell.angle_gamma   90.00
#
_symmetry.space_group_name_H-M   'P 1'
#
loop_
_entity.id
_entity.type
_entity.pdbx_description
1 polymer ?
#
loop_
_entity_poly.entity_id
_entity_poly.type
_entity_poly.pdbx_seq_one_letter_code
_entity_poly.pdbx_strand_id
1 'polypeptide(L)' 'MTAWHVADHLAQRYAAGTAPETDAWSLEKHVESCAGCAERVSAAVRGRGAAAPLLDGVRAAVLATAAAEPVRAA' A
#
# COMPACT_ATOMS: atom_id res chain seq x y z
N MET A 1 26.12 8.89 14.05
CA MET A 1 24.66 8.85 14.32
C MET A 1 24.17 7.49 13.91
N THR A 2 23.59 6.72 14.83
CA THR A 2 22.98 5.42 14.51
C THR A 2 21.86 5.64 13.50
N ALA A 3 22.01 5.11 12.29
CA ALA A 3 20.97 5.19 11.27
C ALA A 3 19.75 4.39 11.76
N TRP A 4 18.68 5.09 12.11
CA TRP A 4 17.41 4.46 12.43
C TRP A 4 16.84 3.77 11.18
N HIS A 5 16.31 2.56 11.34
CA HIS A 5 15.66 1.79 10.28
C HIS A 5 14.37 1.15 10.80
N VAL A 6 13.42 0.94 9.89
CA VAL A 6 12.10 0.37 10.21
C VAL A 6 12.25 -1.08 10.65
N ALA A 7 11.94 -1.41 11.90
CA ALA A 7 11.92 -2.79 12.35
C ALA A 7 10.77 -3.59 11.69
N ASP A 8 10.92 -4.90 11.54
CA ASP A 8 9.93 -5.76 10.88
C ASP A 8 8.55 -5.68 11.54
N HIS A 9 8.49 -5.63 12.88
CA HIS A 9 7.23 -5.51 13.60
C HIS A 9 6.49 -4.19 13.28
N LEU A 10 7.23 -3.11 13.04
CA LEU A 10 6.63 -1.82 12.67
C LEU A 10 6.13 -1.88 11.22
N ALA A 11 6.89 -2.49 10.31
CA ALA A 11 6.43 -2.72 8.94
C ALA A 11 5.12 -3.55 8.90
N GLN A 12 5.00 -4.57 9.75
CA GLN A 12 3.78 -5.38 9.85
C GLN A 12 2.59 -4.61 10.43
N ARG A 13 2.80 -3.81 11.49
CA ARG A 13 1.75 -2.91 12.01
C ARG A 13 1.31 -1.87 10.99
N TYR A 14 2.27 -1.29 10.26
CA TYR A 14 2.00 -0.34 9.19
C TYR A 14 1.15 -0.98 8.09
N ALA A 15 1.58 -2.14 7.58
CA ALA A 15 0.81 -2.93 6.61
C ALA A 15 -0.56 -3.35 7.14
N ALA A 16 -0.71 -3.43 8.47
CA ALA A 16 -1.96 -3.74 9.13
C ALA A 16 -2.91 -2.55 9.35
N GLY A 17 -2.44 -1.32 9.16
CA GLY A 17 -3.18 -0.12 9.54
C GLY A 17 -3.29 0.06 11.06
N THR A 18 -2.40 -0.57 11.85
CA THR A 18 -2.42 -0.57 13.32
C THR A 18 -1.18 0.07 13.95
N ALA A 19 -0.30 0.64 13.13
CA ALA A 19 0.82 1.43 13.65
C ALA A 19 0.29 2.71 14.32
N PRO A 20 0.85 3.12 15.48
CA PRO A 20 0.60 4.45 16.03
C PRO A 20 0.91 5.53 14.98
N GLU A 21 0.12 6.60 14.96
CA GLU A 21 0.24 7.65 13.94
C GLU A 21 1.66 8.20 13.80
N THR A 22 2.31 8.53 14.92
CA THR A 22 3.69 9.03 14.94
C THR A 22 4.69 8.03 14.37
N ASP A 23 4.51 6.73 14.64
CA ASP A 23 5.37 5.67 14.11
C ASP A 23 5.16 5.53 12.59
N ALA A 24 3.90 5.60 12.14
CA ALA A 24 3.55 5.53 10.72
C ALA A 24 4.15 6.71 9.95
N TRP A 25 4.00 7.92 10.44
CA TRP A 25 4.56 9.12 9.82
C TRP A 25 6.10 9.06 9.74
N SER A 26 6.75 8.62 10.82
CA SER A 26 8.22 8.48 10.86
C SER A 26 8.71 7.44 9.85
N LEU A 27 8.01 6.31 9.74
CA LEU A 27 8.27 5.29 8.73
C LEU A 27 8.12 5.85 7.33
N GLU A 28 7.02 6.54 7.03
CA GLU A 28 6.73 7.11 5.71
C GLU A 28 7.83 8.08 5.27
N LYS A 29 8.22 8.99 6.17
CA LYS A 29 9.30 9.94 5.89
C LYS A 29 10.65 9.26 5.66
N HIS A 30 10.90 8.14 6.33
CA HIS A 30 12.15 7.43 6.13
C HIS A 30 12.20 6.66 4.82
N VAL A 31 11.11 5.99 4.40
CA VAL A 31 11.10 5.19 3.16
C VAL A 31 11.26 6.04 1.91
N GLU A 32 10.95 7.34 1.97
CA GLU A 32 11.25 8.32 0.90
C GLU A 32 12.75 8.41 0.58
N SER A 33 13.64 8.04 1.51
CA SER A 33 15.10 8.12 1.36
C SER A 33 15.86 6.81 1.59
N CYS A 34 15.17 5.73 1.99
CA CYS A 34 15.80 4.45 2.31
C CYS A 34 15.16 3.29 1.54
N ALA A 35 15.79 2.89 0.44
CA ALA A 35 15.32 1.80 -0.43
C ALA A 35 15.12 0.46 0.32
N GLY A 36 16.04 0.08 1.21
CA GLY A 36 15.92 -1.17 1.98
C GLY A 36 14.71 -1.18 2.92
N CYS A 37 14.35 -0.03 3.50
CA CYS A 37 13.12 0.07 4.30
C CYS A 37 11.88 0.09 3.41
N ALA A 38 11.93 0.75 2.25
CA ALA A 38 10.83 0.74 1.29
C ALA A 38 10.52 -0.70 0.80
N GLU A 39 11.55 -1.50 0.51
CA GLU A 39 11.41 -2.92 0.15
C GLU A 39 10.80 -3.75 1.28
N ARG A 40 11.30 -3.59 2.51
CA ARG A 40 10.79 -4.28 3.71
C ARG A 40 9.30 -3.99 3.92
N VAL A 41 8.91 -2.72 3.89
CA VAL A 41 7.50 -2.31 4.05
C VAL A 41 6.64 -2.84 2.91
N SER A 42 7.12 -2.75 1.68
CA SER A 42 6.41 -3.27 0.50
C SER A 42 6.19 -4.78 0.59
N ALA A 43 7.17 -5.53 1.10
CA ALA A 43 7.04 -6.97 1.34
C ALA A 43 5.97 -7.28 2.39
N ALA A 44 5.94 -6.53 3.51
CA ALA A 44 4.90 -6.67 4.53
C ALA A 44 3.49 -6.39 3.96
N VAL A 45 3.34 -5.34 3.16
CA VAL A 45 2.06 -5.02 2.49
C VAL A 45 1.64 -6.13 1.53
N ARG A 46 2.55 -6.63 0.68
CA ARG A 46 2.23 -7.74 -0.23
C ARG A 46 1.88 -9.04 0.50
N GLY A 47 2.55 -9.33 1.62
CA GLY A 47 2.29 -10.52 2.44
C GLY A 47 0.86 -10.59 3.01
N ARG A 48 0.11 -9.47 3.02
CA ARG A 48 -1.29 -9.44 3.45
C ARG A 48 -2.24 -10.16 2.49
N GLY A 49 -1.84 -10.37 1.24
CA GLY A 49 -2.60 -11.15 0.24
C GLY A 49 -3.96 -10.57 -0.20
N ALA A 50 -4.49 -9.57 0.50
CA ALA A 50 -5.83 -9.02 0.22
C ALA A 50 -5.88 -8.04 -0.96
N ALA A 51 -4.75 -7.45 -1.36
CA ALA A 51 -4.75 -6.37 -2.36
C ALA A 51 -5.14 -6.84 -3.77
N ALA A 52 -4.62 -7.98 -4.23
CA ALA A 52 -4.86 -8.44 -5.60
C ALA A 52 -6.34 -8.79 -5.87
N PRO A 53 -7.03 -9.61 -5.04
CA PRO A 53 -8.45 -9.88 -5.25
C PRO A 53 -9.34 -8.64 -5.18
N LEU A 54 -9.00 -7.68 -4.31
CA LEU A 54 -9.72 -6.40 -4.22
C LEU A 54 -9.56 -5.57 -5.50
N LEU A 55 -8.33 -5.46 -6.01
CA LEU A 55 -8.05 -4.73 -7.25
C LEU A 55 -8.71 -5.38 -8.46
N ASP A 56 -8.75 -6.72 -8.53
CA ASP A 56 -9.47 -7.43 -9.58
C ASP A 56 -10.98 -7.14 -9.54
N GLY A 57 -11.58 -7.12 -8.34
CA GLY A 57 -12.98 -6.74 -8.15
C GLY A 57 -13.26 -5.30 -8.57
N VAL A 58 -12.42 -4.35 -8.16
CA VAL A 58 -12.52 -2.94 -8.56
C VAL A 58 -12.39 -2.79 -10.07
N ARG A 59 -11.41 -3.45 -10.68
CA ARG A 59 -11.22 -3.45 -12.14
C ARG A 59 -12.45 -3.97 -12.86
N ALA A 60 -13.00 -5.11 -12.42
CA ALA A 60 -14.20 -5.69 -13.01
C ALA A 60 -15.40 -4.73 -12.91
N ALA A 61 -15.58 -4.08 -11.76
CA ALA A 61 -16.64 -3.09 -11.57
C ALA A 61 -16.49 -1.87 -12.48
N VAL A 62 -15.27 -1.32 -12.59
CA VAL A 62 -14.98 -0.20 -13.49
C VAL A 62 -15.28 -0.56 -14.95
N LEU A 63 -14.84 -1.74 -15.39
CA LEU A 63 -15.09 -2.21 -16.76
C LEU A 63 -16.58 -2.43 -17.04
N ALA A 64 -17.33 -2.96 -16.08
CA ALA A 64 -18.77 -3.12 -16.21
C ALA A 64 -19.49 -1.77 -16.33
N THR A 65 -19.09 -0.78 -15.53
CA THR A 65 -19.63 0.59 -15.63
C THR A 65 -19.32 1.20 -16.99
N ALA A 66 -18.06 1.14 -17.43
CA ALA A 66 -17.65 1.71 -18.73
C ALA A 66 -18.38 1.05 -19.91
N ALA A 67 -18.65 -0.26 -19.84
CA ALA A 67 -19.42 -0.95 -20.88
C ALA A 67 -20.90 -0.55 -20.91
N ALA A 68 -21.46 -0.07 -19.79
CA ALA A 68 -22.83 0.41 -19.69
C ALA A 68 -23.00 1.89 -20.06
N GLU A 69 -21.89 2.63 -20.21
CA GLU A 69 -21.96 4.03 -20.63
C GLU A 69 -22.45 4.12 -22.08
N PRO A 70 -23.47 4.96 -22.35
CA PRO A 70 -23.92 5.15 -23.72
C PRO A 70 -22.81 5.82 -24.53
N VAL A 71 -22.54 5.28 -25.73
CA VAL A 71 -21.65 5.94 -26.69
C VAL A 71 -22.19 7.35 -26.93
N ARG A 72 -21.39 8.34 -26.55
CA ARG A 72 -21.70 9.73 -26.86
C ARG A 72 -21.63 9.89 -28.37
N ALA A 73 -22.77 10.10 -29.02
CA ALA A 73 -22.80 10.43 -30.45
C ALA A 73 -22.01 11.73 -30.66
N ALA A 74 -21.05 11.68 -31.59
CA ALA A 74 -20.25 12.81 -32.02
C ALA A 74 -21.07 13.81 -32.84
#